data_AF-A0A811S2Q3-F1
#
_entry.id   AF-A0A811S2Q3-F1
#
_cell.length_a   1.000
_cell.length_b   1.000
_cell.length_c   1.000
_cell.angle_alpha   90.00
_cell.angle_beta   90.00
_cell.angle_gamma   90.00
#
_symmetry.space_group_name_H-M   'P 1'
#
loop_
_entity.id
_entity.type
_entity.pdbx_description
1 polymer ?
#
loop_
_entity_poly.entity_id
_entity_poly.type
_entity_poly.pdbx_seq_one_letter_code
_entity_poly.pdbx_strand_id
1 'polypeptide(L)'
;MAPPPPPPPLPEELVEEILLRFPPDDPARLVQAALVCKRWCAIVSGAGFRRRFGKFHRAPPLLGFVSNVRIQRQRGAVEFVPTCSLPASQVHSRKGHVRVVDAHHGRVLLHRISAGWSLPWPDVLMVWDPTTDVQEEVPFPDVAQYKLDWTAAVLCAAGGPCDHIDCRPGPFLIVFVGYDRELVETVLCTYSSSTASWSKPISSNQLPYGRYMSRHVAHVESALYFGVLMTDHILKFDWESQEISWIQMPPTCSSKWPYVLTTTEGGGLGLATIHESSKLYMWSRNDVSQVDATWTQSRVIELKTLLPVHAVLASPRLFGFTVGTGVIFVRSNNVLFVIDLKTYKVIKEVSMASEIYTIIPYMSFYTPGTTLLSFGFYKILDE
;
A
#
# COMPACT_ATOMS: atom_id res chain seq x y z
N MET A 1 -21.28 54.25 -16.63
CA MET A 1 -19.92 53.74 -16.93
C MET A 1 -20.04 52.26 -17.23
N ALA A 2 -19.66 51.83 -18.44
CA ALA A 2 -19.63 50.41 -18.76
C ALA A 2 -18.54 49.72 -17.91
N PRO A 3 -18.78 48.50 -17.39
CA PRO A 3 -17.76 47.77 -16.65
C PRO A 3 -16.54 47.53 -17.55
N PRO A 4 -15.31 47.61 -17.00
CA PRO A 4 -14.11 47.34 -17.78
C PRO A 4 -14.16 45.93 -18.36
N PRO A 5 -13.60 45.72 -19.56
CA PRO A 5 -13.55 44.40 -20.17
C PRO A 5 -12.81 43.42 -19.23
N PRO A 6 -13.29 42.18 -19.12
CA PRO A 6 -12.63 41.19 -18.27
C PRO A 6 -11.20 40.95 -18.78
N PRO A 7 -10.24 40.69 -17.86
CA PRO A 7 -8.87 40.40 -18.25
C PRO A 7 -8.81 39.16 -19.16
N PRO A 8 -7.82 39.10 -20.08
CA PRO A 8 -7.66 37.96 -20.96
C PRO A 8 -7.46 36.66 -20.16
N PRO A 9 -8.04 35.54 -20.61
CA PRO A 9 -7.90 34.26 -19.90
C PRO A 9 -6.44 33.82 -19.88
N LEU A 10 -5.97 33.31 -18.73
CA LEU A 10 -4.64 32.73 -18.60
C LEU A 10 -4.44 31.59 -19.62
N PRO A 11 -3.25 31.46 -20.25
CA PRO A 11 -2.86 30.31 -21.07
C PRO A 11 -2.97 28.99 -20.29
N GLU A 12 -3.29 27.88 -20.98
CA GLU A 12 -3.47 26.57 -20.32
C GLU A 12 -2.18 26.08 -19.66
N GLU A 13 -1.06 26.36 -20.31
CA GLU A 13 0.26 25.96 -19.85
C GLU A 13 0.57 26.62 -18.50
N LEU A 14 0.24 27.90 -18.33
CA LEU A 14 0.46 28.61 -17.07
C LEU A 14 -0.48 28.14 -15.95
N VAL A 15 -1.74 27.83 -16.29
CA VAL A 15 -2.67 27.24 -15.33
C VAL A 15 -2.14 25.88 -14.88
N GLU A 16 -1.68 25.04 -15.82
CA GLU A 16 -1.10 23.74 -15.50
C GLU A 16 0.12 23.87 -14.58
N GLU A 17 1.07 24.77 -14.89
CA GLU A 17 2.26 25.05 -14.05
C GLU A 17 1.91 25.49 -12.62
N ILE A 18 0.82 26.25 -12.44
CA ILE A 18 0.34 26.64 -11.11
C ILE A 18 -0.22 25.41 -10.38
N LEU A 19 -1.05 24.62 -11.05
CA LEU A 19 -1.69 23.44 -10.48
C LEU A 19 -0.67 22.34 -10.12
N LEU A 20 0.42 22.22 -10.89
CA LEU A 20 1.51 21.27 -10.60
C LEU A 20 2.17 21.51 -9.24
N ARG A 21 2.20 22.75 -8.77
CA ARG A 21 2.83 23.14 -7.50
C ARG A 21 1.97 22.88 -6.28
N PHE A 22 0.73 22.40 -6.46
CA PHE A 22 -0.12 22.08 -5.31
C PHE A 22 0.46 20.89 -4.53
N PRO A 23 0.44 20.93 -3.18
CA PRO A 23 0.96 19.85 -2.36
C PRO A 23 0.20 18.54 -2.62
N PRO A 24 0.88 17.42 -2.92
CA PRO A 24 0.22 16.15 -3.23
C PRO A 24 -0.40 15.50 -1.99
N ASP A 25 0.09 15.81 -0.80
CA ASP A 25 -0.41 15.38 0.50
C ASP A 25 -1.71 16.08 0.95
N ASP A 26 -2.12 17.15 0.27
CA ASP A 26 -3.39 17.86 0.50
C ASP A 26 -4.25 17.88 -0.78
N PRO A 27 -4.85 16.73 -1.17
CA PRO A 27 -5.61 16.61 -2.42
C PRO A 27 -6.85 17.52 -2.47
N ALA A 28 -7.35 18.00 -1.33
CA ALA A 28 -8.49 18.90 -1.27
C ALA A 28 -8.26 20.18 -2.09
N ARG A 29 -7.04 20.73 -2.07
CA ARG A 29 -6.72 21.95 -2.83
C ARG A 29 -6.83 21.73 -4.32
N LEU A 30 -6.34 20.58 -4.79
CA LEU A 30 -6.39 20.22 -6.21
C LEU A 30 -7.85 19.97 -6.66
N VAL A 31 -8.66 19.36 -5.78
CA VAL A 31 -10.11 19.22 -6.01
C VAL A 31 -10.80 20.58 -6.08
N GLN A 32 -10.53 21.47 -5.12
CA GLN A 32 -11.10 22.83 -5.10
C GLN A 32 -10.74 23.60 -6.37
N ALA A 33 -9.49 23.51 -6.82
CA ALA A 33 -9.06 24.10 -8.09
C ALA A 33 -9.80 23.51 -9.30
N ALA A 34 -9.99 22.20 -9.34
CA ALA A 34 -10.75 21.54 -10.40
C ALA A 34 -12.23 21.97 -10.43
N LEU A 35 -12.81 22.33 -9.29
CA LEU A 35 -14.19 22.82 -9.17
C LEU A 35 -14.38 24.28 -9.61
N VAL A 36 -13.30 25.06 -9.78
CA VAL A 36 -13.39 26.48 -10.19
C VAL A 36 -14.06 26.63 -11.56
N CYS A 37 -13.67 25.82 -12.54
CA CYS A 37 -14.32 25.81 -13.86
C CYS A 37 -14.05 24.51 -14.63
N LYS A 38 -14.87 24.26 -15.66
CA LYS A 38 -14.74 23.08 -16.55
C LYS A 38 -13.36 22.96 -17.19
N ARG A 39 -12.70 24.09 -17.49
CA ARG A 39 -11.35 24.11 -18.09
C ARG A 39 -10.30 23.60 -17.11
N TRP A 40 -10.32 24.05 -15.86
CA TRP A 40 -9.40 23.58 -14.83
C TRP A 40 -9.67 22.10 -14.49
N CYS A 41 -10.93 21.70 -14.40
CA CYS A 41 -11.33 20.30 -14.29
C CYS A 41 -10.72 19.45 -15.41
N ALA A 42 -10.83 19.89 -16.68
CA ALA A 42 -10.30 19.14 -17.82
C ALA A 42 -8.78 18.97 -17.76
N ILE A 43 -8.04 20.02 -17.35
CA ILE A 43 -6.59 19.96 -17.16
C ILE A 43 -6.24 18.94 -16.07
N VAL A 44 -6.81 19.10 -14.88
CA VAL A 44 -6.48 18.25 -13.71
C VAL A 44 -6.84 16.78 -13.94
N SER A 45 -7.95 16.50 -14.63
CA SER A 45 -8.38 15.12 -14.93
C SER A 45 -7.59 14.49 -16.08
N GLY A 46 -6.83 15.26 -16.86
CA GLY A 46 -6.10 14.80 -18.03
C GLY A 46 -4.90 13.92 -17.68
N ALA A 47 -4.70 12.84 -18.44
CA ALA A 47 -3.56 11.91 -18.23
C ALA A 47 -2.19 12.61 -18.33
N GLY A 48 -2.07 13.65 -19.16
CA GLY A 48 -0.87 14.48 -19.27
C GLY A 48 -0.52 15.17 -17.95
N PHE A 49 -1.50 15.84 -17.33
CA PHE A 49 -1.33 16.49 -16.04
C PHE A 49 -0.96 15.49 -14.95
N ARG A 50 -1.66 14.35 -14.83
CA ARG A 50 -1.38 13.32 -13.81
C ARG A 50 0.07 12.85 -13.87
N ARG A 51 0.56 12.55 -15.07
CA ARG A 51 1.95 12.15 -15.30
C ARG A 51 2.92 13.27 -14.93
N ARG A 52 2.64 14.51 -15.32
CA ARG A 52 3.50 15.66 -14.99
C ARG A 52 3.51 15.97 -13.49
N PHE A 53 2.36 15.90 -12.84
CA PHE A 53 2.17 16.12 -11.41
C PHE A 53 3.00 15.13 -10.61
N GLY A 54 2.86 13.84 -10.92
CA GLY A 54 3.63 12.84 -10.21
C GLY A 54 5.12 12.87 -10.56
N LYS A 55 5.54 13.24 -11.79
CA LYS A 55 6.95 13.48 -12.12
C LYS A 55 7.54 14.66 -11.34
N PHE A 56 6.77 15.72 -11.16
CA PHE A 56 7.17 16.90 -10.41
C PHE A 56 7.40 16.56 -8.92
N HIS A 57 6.48 15.79 -8.33
CA HIS A 57 6.54 15.41 -6.91
C HIS A 57 7.37 14.15 -6.61
N ARG A 58 7.64 13.32 -7.62
CA ARG A 58 8.41 12.05 -7.61
C ARG A 58 7.79 10.93 -6.77
N ALA A 59 7.58 11.16 -5.47
CA ALA A 59 7.06 10.17 -4.54
C ALA A 59 5.55 10.36 -4.31
N PRO A 60 4.73 9.31 -4.44
CA PRO A 60 3.31 9.40 -4.16
C PRO A 60 3.06 9.68 -2.67
N PRO A 61 2.08 10.53 -2.33
CA PRO A 61 1.73 10.83 -0.95
C PRO A 61 0.98 9.66 -0.30
N LEU A 62 1.02 9.61 1.03
CA LEU A 62 0.17 8.73 1.83
C LEU A 62 -1.25 9.31 1.89
N LEU A 63 -2.16 8.73 1.10
CA LEU A 63 -3.56 9.14 1.08
C LEU A 63 -4.35 8.56 2.26
N GLY A 64 -3.95 7.37 2.71
CA GLY A 64 -4.59 6.70 3.83
C GLY A 64 -4.01 5.32 4.05
N PHE A 65 -4.71 4.51 4.81
CA PHE A 65 -4.38 3.11 4.98
C PHE A 65 -5.64 2.25 4.99
N VAL A 66 -5.45 1.00 4.59
CA VAL A 66 -6.48 -0.01 4.56
C VAL A 66 -6.21 -0.99 5.68
N SER A 67 -7.25 -1.34 6.45
CA SER A 67 -7.10 -2.22 7.61
C SER A 67 -8.00 -3.43 7.54
N ASN A 68 -7.48 -4.56 8.03
CA ASN A 68 -8.26 -5.77 8.27
C ASN A 68 -8.85 -5.72 9.69
N VAL A 69 -10.17 -5.53 9.77
CA VAL A 69 -10.89 -5.37 11.03
C VAL A 69 -11.71 -6.61 11.35
N ARG A 70 -11.72 -7.05 12.62
CA ARG A 70 -12.66 -8.06 13.10
C ARG A 70 -13.94 -7.44 13.64
N ILE A 71 -15.07 -7.67 12.97
CA ILE A 71 -16.39 -7.21 13.42
C ILE A 71 -17.19 -8.41 13.93
N GLN A 72 -17.13 -8.70 15.24
CA GLN A 72 -17.90 -9.76 15.93
C GLN A 72 -18.08 -11.06 15.10
N ARG A 73 -19.28 -11.64 15.00
CA ARG A 73 -19.56 -12.93 14.31
C ARG A 73 -19.28 -12.92 12.80
N GLN A 74 -18.89 -11.79 12.19
CA GLN A 74 -18.49 -11.71 10.79
C GLN A 74 -16.96 -11.76 10.63
N ARG A 75 -16.48 -12.67 9.77
CA ARG A 75 -15.07 -12.74 9.39
C ARG A 75 -14.77 -11.65 8.37
N GLY A 76 -14.29 -10.50 8.83
CA GLY A 76 -13.61 -9.50 8.00
C GLY A 76 -14.47 -8.28 7.65
N ALA A 77 -13.81 -7.13 7.66
CA ALA A 77 -14.22 -5.91 6.98
C ALA A 77 -12.95 -5.16 6.61
N VAL A 78 -13.01 -4.41 5.52
CA VAL A 78 -11.92 -3.59 5.02
C VAL A 78 -12.30 -2.14 5.18
N GLU A 79 -11.63 -1.46 6.12
CA GLU A 79 -11.84 -0.03 6.36
C GLU A 79 -10.68 0.77 5.75
N PHE A 80 -11.02 1.78 4.95
CA PHE A 80 -10.06 2.76 4.48
C PHE A 80 -10.12 3.98 5.39
N VAL A 81 -8.99 4.32 5.99
CA VAL A 81 -8.86 5.49 6.87
C VAL A 81 -7.98 6.52 6.15
N PRO A 82 -8.54 7.66 5.73
CA PRO A 82 -7.76 8.70 5.07
C PRO A 82 -6.78 9.34 6.06
N THR A 83 -5.58 9.67 5.63
CA THR A 83 -4.59 10.43 6.42
C THR A 83 -4.52 11.90 5.99
N CYS A 84 -5.12 12.23 4.86
CA CYS A 84 -5.23 13.58 4.33
C CYS A 84 -6.69 14.03 4.20
N SER A 85 -6.89 15.28 3.76
CA SER A 85 -8.19 15.94 3.58
C SER A 85 -8.99 15.39 2.39
N LEU A 86 -9.13 14.08 2.25
CA LEU A 86 -9.98 13.49 1.22
C LEU A 86 -11.46 13.63 1.60
N PRO A 87 -12.35 14.04 0.67
CA PRO A 87 -13.78 14.04 0.91
C PRO A 87 -14.27 12.64 1.30
N ALA A 88 -15.03 12.53 2.39
CA ALA A 88 -15.52 11.25 2.91
C ALA A 88 -16.36 10.44 1.90
N SER A 89 -17.00 11.12 0.94
CA SER A 89 -17.76 10.47 -0.15
C SER A 89 -16.89 9.76 -1.18
N GLN A 90 -15.57 9.92 -1.11
CA GLN A 90 -14.59 9.34 -2.04
C GLN A 90 -13.78 8.21 -1.39
N VAL A 91 -14.16 7.81 -0.18
CA VAL A 91 -13.52 6.75 0.58
C VAL A 91 -14.48 5.59 0.73
N HIS A 92 -14.20 4.49 0.04
CA HIS A 92 -15.06 3.32 0.03
C HIS A 92 -14.56 2.30 1.06
N SER A 93 -15.35 2.06 2.11
CA SER A 93 -15.11 0.95 3.05
C SER A 93 -15.97 -0.26 2.65
N ARG A 94 -15.41 -1.47 2.79
CA ARG A 94 -16.10 -2.70 2.39
C ARG A 94 -16.48 -3.54 3.61
N LYS A 95 -17.78 -3.84 3.69
CA LYS A 95 -18.35 -4.76 4.66
C LYS A 95 -18.55 -6.13 4.01
N GLY A 96 -18.39 -7.20 4.78
CA GLY A 96 -18.51 -8.58 4.30
C GLY A 96 -17.19 -9.33 4.36
N HIS A 97 -17.20 -10.61 3.94
CA HIS A 97 -16.07 -11.54 4.06
C HIS A 97 -14.89 -11.21 3.13
N VAL A 98 -14.27 -10.04 3.33
CA VAL A 98 -13.15 -9.56 2.54
C VAL A 98 -12.00 -9.21 3.49
N ARG A 99 -10.77 -9.49 3.04
CA ARG A 99 -9.54 -9.03 3.69
C ARG A 99 -8.65 -8.31 2.69
N VAL A 100 -7.95 -7.27 3.11
CA VAL A 100 -6.83 -6.70 2.37
C VAL A 100 -5.63 -7.64 2.45
N VAL A 101 -4.93 -7.79 1.32
CA VAL A 101 -3.74 -8.63 1.17
C VAL A 101 -2.49 -7.77 0.99
N ASP A 102 -2.55 -6.80 0.07
CA ASP A 102 -1.45 -5.93 -0.30
C ASP A 102 -1.96 -4.61 -0.92
N ALA A 103 -1.11 -3.57 -0.98
CA ALA A 103 -1.38 -2.36 -1.73
C ALA A 103 -0.09 -1.77 -2.32
N HIS A 104 -0.03 -1.70 -3.65
CA HIS A 104 1.14 -1.25 -4.40
C HIS A 104 0.70 -0.52 -5.67
N HIS A 105 1.49 0.46 -6.10
CA HIS A 105 1.28 1.23 -7.33
C HIS A 105 -0.15 1.79 -7.49
N GLY A 106 -0.75 2.26 -6.39
CA GLY A 106 -2.10 2.81 -6.35
C GLY A 106 -3.23 1.79 -6.44
N ARG A 107 -2.95 0.50 -6.25
CA ARG A 107 -3.94 -0.59 -6.27
C ARG A 107 -3.97 -1.29 -4.93
N VAL A 108 -5.14 -1.80 -4.57
CA VAL A 108 -5.34 -2.60 -3.36
C VAL A 108 -5.77 -4.00 -3.76
N LEU A 109 -5.02 -5.00 -3.32
CA LEU A 109 -5.36 -6.40 -3.51
C LEU A 109 -6.23 -6.86 -2.34
N LEU A 110 -7.44 -7.31 -2.65
CA LEU A 110 -8.41 -7.84 -1.71
C LEU A 110 -8.60 -9.34 -1.94
N HIS A 111 -8.95 -10.05 -0.90
CA HIS A 111 -9.34 -11.45 -0.94
C HIS A 111 -10.76 -11.58 -0.39
N ARG A 112 -11.70 -12.00 -1.25
CA ARG A 112 -13.04 -12.40 -0.85
C ARG A 112 -12.96 -13.82 -0.31
N ILE A 113 -13.13 -13.95 1.00
CA ILE A 113 -13.07 -15.20 1.74
C ILE A 113 -14.40 -15.92 1.58
N SER A 114 -14.38 -17.15 1.10
CA SER A 114 -15.54 -18.03 1.13
C SER A 114 -16.00 -18.29 2.56
N ALA A 115 -17.27 -18.03 2.84
CA ALA A 115 -17.87 -18.12 4.17
C ALA A 115 -18.25 -19.57 4.54
N GLY A 116 -17.25 -20.46 4.55
CA GLY A 116 -17.42 -21.86 4.94
C GLY A 116 -18.48 -22.63 4.11
N TRP A 117 -18.78 -23.85 4.54
CA TRP A 117 -19.64 -24.84 3.87
C TRP A 117 -21.08 -24.38 3.55
N SER A 118 -21.48 -23.19 3.97
CA SER A 118 -22.85 -22.66 3.89
C SER A 118 -23.10 -21.65 2.77
N LEU A 119 -22.07 -21.19 2.03
CA LEU A 119 -22.24 -20.25 0.92
C LEU A 119 -21.41 -20.67 -0.32
N PRO A 120 -21.99 -20.71 -1.53
CA PRO A 120 -21.38 -21.29 -2.74
C PRO A 120 -20.44 -20.32 -3.47
N TRP A 121 -19.76 -19.43 -2.75
CA TRP A 121 -18.91 -18.41 -3.39
C TRP A 121 -17.46 -18.93 -3.42
N PRO A 122 -16.81 -19.02 -4.59
CA PRO A 122 -15.40 -19.35 -4.66
C PRO A 122 -14.57 -18.26 -3.97
N ASP A 123 -13.38 -18.64 -3.48
CA ASP A 123 -12.39 -17.61 -3.13
C ASP A 123 -12.03 -16.85 -4.40
N VAL A 124 -11.93 -15.52 -4.30
CA VAL A 124 -11.62 -14.65 -5.42
C VAL A 124 -10.67 -13.56 -4.94
N LEU A 125 -9.66 -13.27 -5.75
CA LEU A 125 -8.83 -12.08 -5.57
C LEU A 125 -9.50 -10.91 -6.29
N MET A 126 -9.43 -9.72 -5.72
CA MET A 126 -9.97 -8.52 -6.37
C MET A 126 -8.91 -7.43 -6.35
N VAL A 127 -8.66 -6.84 -7.50
CA VAL A 127 -7.86 -5.61 -7.61
C VAL A 127 -8.83 -4.45 -7.52
N TRP A 128 -8.66 -3.63 -6.48
CA TRP A 128 -9.54 -2.51 -6.17
C TRP A 128 -8.76 -1.19 -6.23
N ASP A 129 -9.38 -0.18 -6.83
CA ASP A 129 -8.92 1.21 -6.77
C ASP A 129 -9.78 1.98 -5.75
N PRO A 130 -9.24 2.32 -4.56
CA PRO A 130 -9.97 3.07 -3.54
C PRO A 130 -10.45 4.46 -3.98
N THR A 131 -9.83 5.05 -5.00
CA THR A 131 -10.11 6.42 -5.45
C THR A 131 -11.19 6.49 -6.52
N THR A 132 -11.36 5.43 -7.31
CA THR A 132 -12.38 5.36 -8.39
C THR A 132 -13.48 4.33 -8.11
N ASP A 133 -13.30 3.51 -7.07
CA ASP A 133 -14.11 2.34 -6.71
C ASP A 133 -14.25 1.28 -7.83
N VAL A 134 -13.37 1.33 -8.83
CA VAL A 134 -13.28 0.32 -9.89
C VAL A 134 -12.70 -0.97 -9.32
N GLN A 135 -13.26 -2.10 -9.77
CA GLN A 135 -12.86 -3.43 -9.33
C GLN A 135 -12.67 -4.37 -10.50
N GLU A 136 -11.67 -5.23 -10.38
CA GLU A 136 -11.44 -6.34 -11.29
C GLU A 136 -11.31 -7.63 -10.48
N GLU A 137 -12.17 -8.61 -10.77
CA GLU A 137 -12.12 -9.93 -10.14
C GLU A 137 -11.09 -10.81 -10.86
N VAL A 138 -10.25 -11.48 -10.07
CA VAL A 138 -9.20 -12.37 -10.53
C VAL A 138 -9.46 -13.76 -9.95
N PRO A 139 -9.49 -14.81 -10.79
CA PRO A 139 -9.69 -16.17 -10.31
C PRO A 139 -8.59 -16.53 -9.31
N PHE A 140 -8.97 -17.22 -8.24
CA PHE A 140 -8.01 -17.70 -7.26
C PHE A 140 -7.15 -18.83 -7.87
N PRO A 141 -5.84 -18.90 -7.58
CA PRO A 141 -4.98 -19.88 -8.22
C PRO A 141 -5.31 -21.31 -7.76
N ASP A 142 -5.34 -22.27 -8.69
CA ASP A 142 -5.69 -23.67 -8.41
C ASP A 142 -4.73 -24.35 -7.42
N VAL A 143 -3.49 -23.87 -7.33
CA VAL A 143 -2.49 -24.36 -6.36
C VAL A 143 -2.83 -24.05 -4.91
N ALA A 144 -3.79 -23.16 -4.66
CA ALA A 144 -4.12 -22.69 -3.31
C ALA A 144 -5.30 -23.45 -2.68
N GLN A 145 -5.58 -24.68 -3.15
CA GLN A 145 -6.63 -25.57 -2.63
C GLN A 145 -6.51 -25.85 -1.12
N TYR A 146 -5.31 -25.71 -0.52
CA TYR A 146 -5.05 -25.90 0.91
C TYR A 146 -4.84 -24.56 1.64
N LYS A 147 -5.96 -23.93 2.04
CA LYS A 147 -6.11 -22.53 2.45
C LYS A 147 -5.57 -22.15 3.85
N LEU A 148 -4.29 -22.29 4.19
CA LEU A 148 -3.86 -21.87 5.53
C LEU A 148 -2.70 -20.87 5.62
N ASP A 149 -1.74 -20.84 4.71
CA ASP A 149 -0.60 -19.90 4.80
C ASP A 149 -0.20 -19.40 3.41
N TRP A 150 -0.75 -18.25 3.01
CA TRP A 150 -0.41 -17.58 1.74
C TRP A 150 -0.45 -16.06 1.86
N THR A 151 0.28 -15.41 0.97
CA THR A 151 0.26 -13.96 0.74
C THR A 151 0.36 -13.67 -0.75
N ALA A 152 0.08 -12.45 -1.16
CA ALA A 152 0.25 -12.03 -2.54
C ALA A 152 0.57 -10.54 -2.63
N ALA A 153 1.20 -10.12 -3.72
CA ALA A 153 1.47 -8.71 -4.03
C ALA A 153 0.84 -8.34 -5.37
N VAL A 154 0.33 -7.12 -5.49
CA VAL A 154 -0.16 -6.57 -6.78
C VAL A 154 0.85 -5.59 -7.33
N LEU A 155 1.20 -5.69 -8.61
CA LEU A 155 2.18 -4.82 -9.25
C LEU A 155 1.65 -4.26 -10.56
N CYS A 156 2.25 -3.16 -10.99
CA CYS A 156 1.99 -2.58 -12.29
C CYS A 156 2.76 -3.38 -13.34
N ALA A 157 2.11 -3.72 -14.45
CA ALA A 157 2.67 -4.56 -15.52
C ALA A 157 2.81 -3.80 -16.85
N ALA A 158 2.99 -2.48 -16.78
CA ALA A 158 3.19 -1.68 -17.97
C ALA A 158 4.45 -2.17 -18.72
N GLY A 159 4.32 -2.41 -20.03
CA GLY A 159 5.44 -2.89 -20.83
C GLY A 159 6.58 -1.86 -20.89
N GLY A 160 7.75 -2.23 -20.37
CA GLY A 160 8.95 -1.37 -20.35
C GLY A 160 9.17 -0.63 -19.01
N PRO A 161 10.12 0.32 -18.96
CA PRO A 161 10.44 1.07 -17.75
C PRO A 161 9.28 2.00 -17.37
N CYS A 162 8.41 1.50 -16.49
CA CYS A 162 7.32 2.27 -15.90
C CYS A 162 7.86 3.10 -14.73
N ASP A 163 7.54 4.38 -14.69
CA ASP A 163 7.89 5.24 -13.54
C ASP A 163 7.00 4.95 -12.32
N HIS A 164 5.99 4.09 -12.46
CA HIS A 164 5.00 3.72 -11.44
C HIS A 164 4.25 4.90 -10.82
N ILE A 165 4.31 6.07 -11.48
CA ILE A 165 3.73 7.33 -11.02
C ILE A 165 2.21 7.35 -11.25
N ASP A 166 1.76 6.89 -12.42
CA ASP A 166 0.34 6.80 -12.79
C ASP A 166 0.05 5.51 -13.56
N CYS A 167 0.12 4.38 -12.86
CA CYS A 167 -0.14 3.05 -13.43
C CYS A 167 -1.64 2.74 -13.65
N ARG A 168 -2.53 3.74 -13.58
CA ARG A 168 -3.98 3.54 -13.51
C ARG A 168 -4.73 4.34 -14.57
N PRO A 169 -5.67 3.72 -15.32
CA PRO A 169 -5.92 2.28 -15.45
C PRO A 169 -4.89 1.65 -16.41
N GLY A 170 -4.09 0.71 -15.92
CA GLY A 170 -3.10 -0.05 -16.70
C GLY A 170 -3.11 -1.54 -16.40
N PRO A 171 -2.36 -2.35 -17.16
CA PRO A 171 -2.20 -3.77 -16.86
C PRO A 171 -1.49 -3.97 -15.51
N PHE A 172 -1.78 -5.07 -14.85
CA PHE A 172 -1.20 -5.43 -13.56
C PHE A 172 -0.80 -6.91 -13.52
N LEU A 173 0.09 -7.22 -12.58
CA LEU A 173 0.52 -8.56 -12.24
C LEU A 173 0.15 -8.83 -10.78
N ILE A 174 -0.14 -10.08 -10.45
CA ILE A 174 -0.23 -10.53 -9.06
C ILE A 174 0.81 -11.61 -8.85
N VAL A 175 1.67 -11.46 -7.85
CA VAL A 175 2.59 -12.51 -7.42
C VAL A 175 1.98 -13.17 -6.20
N PHE A 176 1.60 -14.43 -6.34
CA PHE A 176 1.06 -15.24 -5.26
C PHE A 176 2.15 -16.13 -4.68
N VAL A 177 2.22 -16.19 -3.34
CA VAL A 177 3.13 -17.06 -2.61
C VAL A 177 2.32 -17.84 -1.58
N GLY A 178 2.39 -19.16 -1.66
CA GLY A 178 1.76 -20.07 -0.71
C GLY A 178 2.76 -21.06 -0.14
N TYR A 179 2.41 -21.64 1.00
CA TYR A 179 3.09 -22.79 1.56
C TYR A 179 2.21 -24.03 1.43
N ASP A 180 2.71 -25.06 0.74
CA ASP A 180 2.11 -26.38 0.75
C ASP A 180 2.61 -27.14 1.98
N ARG A 181 1.68 -27.47 2.89
CA ARG A 181 2.00 -28.20 4.13
C ARG A 181 2.19 -29.69 3.92
N GLU A 182 1.60 -30.26 2.87
CA GLU A 182 1.70 -31.69 2.56
C GLU A 182 3.02 -31.99 1.87
N LEU A 183 3.39 -31.15 0.90
CA LEU A 183 4.65 -31.26 0.17
C LEU A 183 5.82 -30.58 0.88
N VAL A 184 5.53 -29.70 1.85
CA VAL A 184 6.55 -28.93 2.60
C VAL A 184 7.32 -28.00 1.66
N GLU A 185 6.63 -27.41 0.68
CA GLU A 185 7.22 -26.58 -0.39
C GLU A 185 6.61 -25.18 -0.39
N THR A 186 7.42 -24.17 -0.72
CA THR A 186 6.89 -22.85 -1.07
C THR A 186 6.53 -22.85 -2.55
N VAL A 187 5.28 -22.49 -2.84
CA VAL A 187 4.74 -22.41 -4.20
C VAL A 187 4.53 -20.95 -4.57
N LEU A 188 5.02 -20.58 -5.75
CA LEU A 188 4.86 -19.25 -6.32
C LEU A 188 4.19 -19.35 -7.69
N CYS A 189 3.21 -18.49 -7.93
CA CYS A 189 2.63 -18.31 -9.27
C CYS A 189 2.30 -16.85 -9.51
N THR A 190 2.27 -16.47 -10.79
CA THR A 190 2.05 -15.08 -11.21
C THR A 190 0.81 -15.00 -12.09
N TYR A 191 -0.07 -14.05 -11.83
CA TYR A 191 -1.21 -13.74 -12.68
C TYR A 191 -0.90 -12.49 -13.51
N SER A 192 -1.19 -12.53 -14.81
CA SER A 192 -1.08 -11.36 -15.70
C SER A 192 -2.47 -10.93 -16.16
N SER A 193 -2.82 -9.66 -15.93
CA SER A 193 -4.09 -9.11 -16.41
C SER A 193 -4.17 -9.07 -17.95
N SER A 194 -3.02 -8.98 -18.63
CA SER A 194 -2.95 -8.91 -20.09
C SER A 194 -3.32 -10.25 -20.75
N THR A 195 -3.01 -11.37 -20.10
CA THR A 195 -3.35 -12.72 -20.58
C THR A 195 -4.52 -13.34 -19.83
N ALA A 196 -5.01 -12.66 -18.79
CA ALA A 196 -6.04 -13.12 -17.87
C ALA A 196 -5.79 -14.54 -17.31
N SER A 197 -4.52 -14.89 -17.07
CA SER A 197 -4.12 -16.25 -16.72
C SER A 197 -3.01 -16.29 -15.67
N TRP A 198 -3.00 -17.38 -14.90
CA TRP A 198 -1.92 -17.75 -14.00
C TRP A 198 -0.80 -18.47 -14.77
N SER A 199 0.44 -18.19 -14.40
CA SER A 199 1.62 -18.90 -14.87
C SER A 199 1.73 -20.29 -14.23
N LYS A 200 2.61 -21.11 -14.80
CA LYS A 200 2.95 -22.40 -14.21
C LYS A 200 3.60 -22.17 -12.83
N PRO A 201 3.19 -22.91 -11.79
CA PRO A 201 3.77 -22.75 -10.46
C PRO A 201 5.25 -23.11 -10.42
N ILE A 202 6.01 -22.32 -9.67
CA ILE A 202 7.41 -22.57 -9.30
C ILE A 202 7.39 -23.08 -7.86
N SER A 203 8.02 -24.23 -7.59
CA SER A 203 8.18 -24.75 -6.22
C SER A 203 9.64 -24.71 -5.77
N SER A 204 9.84 -24.51 -4.46
CA SER A 204 11.15 -24.55 -3.83
C SER A 204 11.09 -25.25 -2.47
N ASN A 205 12.05 -26.15 -2.25
CA ASN A 205 12.11 -27.06 -1.11
C ASN A 205 13.14 -26.60 -0.05
N GLN A 206 13.64 -25.37 -0.17
CA GLN A 206 14.85 -24.89 0.50
C GLN A 206 14.65 -24.22 1.88
N LEU A 207 13.68 -24.66 2.72
CA LEU A 207 13.47 -24.26 4.14
C LEU A 207 12.67 -22.94 4.37
N PRO A 208 12.28 -22.59 5.63
CA PRO A 208 11.71 -23.41 6.71
C PRO A 208 10.16 -23.26 6.78
N TYR A 209 9.50 -24.12 7.56
CA TYR A 209 8.08 -23.98 7.91
C TYR A 209 7.80 -22.59 8.52
N GLY A 210 7.01 -21.77 7.82
CA GLY A 210 6.69 -20.41 8.23
C GLY A 210 5.24 -20.05 7.88
N ARG A 211 4.60 -19.22 8.70
CA ARG A 211 3.25 -18.72 8.37
C ARG A 211 3.38 -17.47 7.52
N TYR A 212 2.94 -17.54 6.28
CA TYR A 212 2.70 -16.36 5.47
C TYR A 212 1.45 -15.63 6.00
N MET A 213 1.64 -14.45 6.58
CA MET A 213 0.53 -13.54 6.91
C MET A 213 0.57 -12.35 5.96
N SER A 214 -0.61 -11.85 5.60
CA SER A 214 -0.75 -10.60 4.86
C SER A 214 -0.13 -9.45 5.67
N ARG A 215 0.98 -8.94 5.14
CA ARG A 215 1.68 -7.73 5.54
C ARG A 215 2.25 -7.10 4.28
N HIS A 216 2.58 -5.81 4.36
CA HIS A 216 3.19 -5.06 3.27
C HIS A 216 4.41 -5.81 2.70
N VAL A 217 4.39 -6.05 1.40
CA VAL A 217 5.50 -6.66 0.64
C VAL A 217 6.47 -5.55 0.24
N ALA A 218 7.78 -5.72 0.35
CA ALA A 218 8.69 -4.69 -0.15
C ALA A 218 9.00 -4.93 -1.63
N HIS A 219 8.96 -3.88 -2.45
CA HIS A 219 9.28 -3.92 -3.87
C HIS A 219 10.54 -3.09 -4.16
N VAL A 220 11.67 -3.77 -4.37
CA VAL A 220 12.97 -3.15 -4.65
C VAL A 220 13.42 -3.56 -6.04
N GLU A 221 13.53 -2.59 -6.96
CA GLU A 221 13.96 -2.83 -8.35
C GLU A 221 13.12 -3.94 -9.03
N SER A 222 13.74 -5.09 -9.34
CA SER A 222 13.11 -6.26 -9.96
C SER A 222 12.75 -7.37 -8.95
N ALA A 223 12.78 -7.07 -7.65
CA ALA A 223 12.57 -8.07 -6.60
C ALA A 223 11.47 -7.70 -5.60
N LEU A 224 10.71 -8.72 -5.20
CA LEU A 224 9.73 -8.67 -4.13
C LEU A 224 10.24 -9.41 -2.90
N TYR A 225 10.02 -8.80 -1.74
CA TYR A 225 10.46 -9.33 -0.46
C TYR A 225 9.26 -9.56 0.45
N PHE A 226 9.02 -10.83 0.78
CA PHE A 226 7.91 -11.26 1.61
C PHE A 226 8.40 -11.61 3.01
N GLY A 227 7.79 -10.98 4.00
CA GLY A 227 8.03 -11.33 5.40
C GLY A 227 7.37 -12.67 5.73
N VAL A 228 8.16 -13.60 6.26
CA VAL A 228 7.67 -14.89 6.74
C VAL A 228 7.67 -14.88 8.27
N LEU A 229 6.53 -15.18 8.89
CA LEU A 229 6.42 -15.17 10.34
C LEU A 229 6.94 -16.46 10.94
N MET A 230 7.43 -16.35 12.17
CA MET A 230 8.03 -17.44 12.94
C MET A 230 9.34 -17.97 12.36
N THR A 231 9.86 -17.34 11.31
CA THR A 231 11.18 -17.60 10.73
C THR A 231 12.09 -16.39 10.94
N ASP A 232 13.39 -16.62 10.81
CA ASP A 232 14.48 -15.63 10.75
C ASP A 232 14.87 -15.26 9.31
N HIS A 233 14.03 -15.64 8.33
CA HIS A 233 14.30 -15.47 6.90
C HIS A 233 13.22 -14.64 6.21
N ILE A 234 13.64 -13.90 5.18
CA ILE A 234 12.79 -13.16 4.25
C ILE A 234 12.86 -13.86 2.90
N LEU A 235 11.70 -14.06 2.28
CA LEU A 235 11.62 -14.62 0.93
C LEU A 235 11.86 -13.50 -0.08
N LYS A 236 12.85 -13.66 -0.96
CA LYS A 236 13.10 -12.80 -2.11
C LYS A 236 12.65 -13.53 -3.38
N PHE A 237 11.81 -12.87 -4.16
CA PHE A 237 11.44 -13.29 -5.50
C PHE A 237 11.92 -12.26 -6.51
N ASP A 238 12.82 -12.66 -7.40
CA ASP A 238 13.28 -11.85 -8.52
C ASP A 238 12.47 -12.23 -9.76
N TRP A 239 11.71 -11.29 -10.31
CA TRP A 239 10.85 -11.60 -11.44
C TRP A 239 11.57 -11.54 -12.79
N GLU A 240 12.77 -10.95 -12.87
CA GLU A 240 13.60 -10.97 -14.08
C GLU A 240 14.27 -12.34 -14.23
N SER A 241 14.87 -12.87 -13.17
CA SER A 241 15.46 -14.21 -13.19
C SER A 241 14.42 -15.33 -12.97
N GLN A 242 13.21 -14.99 -12.50
CA GLN A 242 12.19 -15.96 -12.06
C GLN A 242 12.71 -16.89 -10.94
N GLU A 243 13.62 -16.39 -10.09
CA GLU A 243 14.24 -17.17 -9.03
C GLU A 243 13.72 -16.78 -7.65
N ILE A 244 13.67 -17.80 -6.79
CA ILE A 244 13.35 -17.68 -5.38
C ILE A 244 14.64 -17.84 -4.58
N SER A 245 14.91 -16.87 -3.71
CA SER A 245 16.05 -16.92 -2.78
C SER A 245 15.63 -16.46 -1.38
N TRP A 246 16.50 -16.69 -0.40
CA TRP A 246 16.21 -16.43 1.00
C TRP A 246 17.25 -15.50 1.61
N ILE A 247 16.80 -14.53 2.38
CA ILE A 247 17.66 -13.54 3.06
C ILE A 247 17.50 -13.70 4.55
N GLN A 248 18.62 -13.91 5.24
CA GLN A 248 18.65 -13.93 6.70
C GLN A 248 18.33 -12.53 7.26
N MET A 249 17.47 -12.46 8.28
CA MET A 249 17.14 -11.22 8.98
C MET A 249 18.30 -10.70 9.85
N PRO A 250 18.31 -9.41 10.21
CA PRO A 250 19.27 -8.89 11.18
C PRO A 250 19.17 -9.64 12.54
N PRO A 251 20.28 -9.88 13.26
CA PRO A 251 20.29 -10.70 14.49
C PRO A 251 19.34 -10.21 15.59
N THR A 252 19.09 -8.90 15.66
CA THR A 252 18.20 -8.27 16.65
C THR A 252 16.71 -8.45 16.33
N CYS A 253 16.40 -8.94 15.12
CA CYS A 253 15.03 -9.21 14.69
C CYS A 253 14.65 -10.64 15.07
N SER A 254 14.02 -10.82 16.24
CA SER A 254 13.44 -12.11 16.59
C SER A 254 12.12 -12.33 15.83
N SER A 255 11.92 -13.56 15.35
CA SER A 255 10.68 -14.04 14.72
C SER A 255 9.42 -13.91 15.60
N LYS A 256 9.60 -13.62 16.90
CA LYS A 256 8.53 -13.38 17.88
C LYS A 256 7.90 -11.99 17.78
N TRP A 257 8.58 -11.01 17.18
CA TRP A 257 8.14 -9.61 17.15
C TRP A 257 7.67 -9.19 15.76
N PRO A 258 6.62 -8.33 15.66
CA PRO A 258 6.18 -7.84 14.37
C PRO A 258 7.24 -6.91 13.77
N TYR A 259 7.81 -7.32 12.65
CA TYR A 259 8.62 -6.48 11.78
C TYR A 259 7.83 -6.07 10.54
N VAL A 260 8.29 -5.00 9.90
CA VAL A 260 7.77 -4.49 8.63
C VAL A 260 8.91 -4.39 7.63
N LEU A 261 8.68 -4.92 6.44
CA LEU A 261 9.57 -4.75 5.29
C LEU A 261 9.16 -3.53 4.50
N THR A 262 10.16 -2.85 3.96
CA THR A 262 9.97 -1.63 3.22
C THR A 262 11.13 -1.39 2.26
N THR A 263 11.07 -0.37 1.43
CA THR A 263 12.19 0.09 0.62
C THR A 263 12.92 1.27 1.28
N THR A 264 14.19 1.50 0.97
CA THR A 264 14.92 2.67 1.47
C THR A 264 14.89 3.79 0.45
N GLU A 265 15.16 5.04 0.88
CA GLU A 265 15.25 6.17 -0.04
C GLU A 265 16.34 5.98 -1.11
N GLY A 266 17.37 5.18 -0.80
CA GLY A 266 18.43 4.79 -1.74
C GLY A 266 18.08 3.62 -2.66
N GLY A 267 16.83 3.16 -2.68
CA GLY A 267 16.42 2.03 -3.52
C GLY A 267 16.89 0.67 -3.02
N GLY A 268 17.20 0.54 -1.73
CA GLY A 268 17.55 -0.75 -1.10
C GLY A 268 16.37 -1.35 -0.32
N LEU A 269 16.58 -2.52 0.28
CA LEU A 269 15.65 -3.16 1.19
C LEU A 269 15.78 -2.54 2.60
N GLY A 270 14.67 -2.18 3.20
CA GLY A 270 14.55 -1.68 4.55
C GLY A 270 13.78 -2.65 5.44
N LEU A 271 14.16 -2.70 6.71
CA LEU A 271 13.44 -3.45 7.74
C LEU A 271 13.32 -2.59 8.98
N ALA A 272 12.13 -2.59 9.59
CA ALA A 272 11.89 -1.92 10.86
C ALA A 272 11.22 -2.88 11.86
N THR A 273 11.63 -2.80 13.13
CA THR A 273 11.02 -3.55 14.23
C THR A 273 11.07 -2.79 15.54
N ILE A 274 10.13 -3.06 16.43
CA ILE A 274 10.17 -2.57 17.81
C ILE A 274 10.70 -3.69 18.70
N HIS A 275 11.83 -3.43 19.35
CA HIS A 275 12.45 -4.36 20.29
C HIS A 275 12.19 -3.90 21.73
N GLU A 276 11.94 -4.86 22.63
CA GLU A 276 11.69 -4.63 24.06
C GLU A 276 10.64 -3.55 24.36
N SER A 277 9.66 -3.37 23.47
CA SER A 277 8.59 -2.38 23.62
C SER A 277 9.03 -0.91 23.76
N SER A 278 10.31 -0.58 23.53
CA SER A 278 10.87 0.73 23.90
C SER A 278 11.68 1.41 22.81
N LYS A 279 12.25 0.64 21.88
CA LYS A 279 13.13 1.16 20.83
C LYS A 279 12.69 0.66 19.47
N LEU A 280 12.51 1.59 18.55
CA LEU A 280 12.35 1.31 17.12
C LEU A 280 13.74 1.19 16.51
N TYR A 281 14.03 0.04 15.92
CA TYR A 281 15.24 -0.21 15.17
C TYR A 281 14.93 -0.28 13.69
N MET A 282 15.82 0.30 12.89
CA MET A 282 15.74 0.34 11.44
C MET A 282 17.04 -0.15 10.83
N TRP A 283 16.92 -0.98 9.80
CA TRP A 283 18.03 -1.51 9.04
C TRP A 283 17.82 -1.27 7.55
N SER A 284 18.93 -1.16 6.84
CA SER A 284 18.99 -1.06 5.40
C SER A 284 19.95 -2.11 4.84
N ARG A 285 19.62 -2.63 3.68
CA ARG A 285 20.41 -3.58 2.92
C ARG A 285 20.36 -3.19 1.44
N ASN A 286 21.52 -3.04 0.82
CA ASN A 286 21.62 -2.73 -0.60
C ASN A 286 21.98 -4.03 -1.33
N ASP A 287 21.02 -4.60 -2.05
CA ASP A 287 21.19 -5.86 -2.78
C ASP A 287 21.80 -5.68 -4.17
N VAL A 288 22.20 -4.46 -4.53
CA VAL A 288 22.77 -4.09 -5.85
C VAL A 288 24.08 -4.85 -6.17
N SER A 289 24.79 -5.35 -5.15
CA SER A 289 25.96 -6.23 -5.33
C SER A 289 25.74 -7.54 -4.57
N GLN A 290 25.29 -8.58 -5.27
CA GLN A 290 24.89 -9.89 -4.72
C GLN A 290 25.93 -10.61 -3.84
N VAL A 291 27.20 -10.17 -3.80
CA VAL A 291 28.29 -10.93 -3.17
C VAL A 291 28.49 -10.61 -1.68
N ASP A 292 28.19 -9.39 -1.21
CA ASP A 292 28.45 -8.97 0.19
C ASP A 292 27.33 -8.11 0.81
N ALA A 293 26.11 -8.19 0.28
CA ALA A 293 24.99 -7.44 0.85
C ALA A 293 24.76 -7.86 2.31
N THR A 294 25.01 -6.94 3.25
CA THR A 294 24.85 -7.15 4.68
C THR A 294 23.87 -6.12 5.24
N TRP A 295 23.16 -6.50 6.30
CA TRP A 295 22.27 -5.59 6.99
C TRP A 295 23.08 -4.55 7.76
N THR A 296 22.87 -3.27 7.45
CA THR A 296 23.44 -2.16 8.19
C THR A 296 22.34 -1.51 9.02
N GLN A 297 22.58 -1.34 10.32
CA GLN A 297 21.65 -0.61 11.18
C GLN A 297 21.69 0.87 10.81
N SER A 298 20.57 1.40 10.32
CA SER A 298 20.50 2.78 9.85
C SER A 298 20.15 3.75 10.98
N ARG A 299 19.20 3.40 11.84
CA ARG A 299 18.71 4.31 12.90
C ARG A 299 18.08 3.55 14.07
N VAL A 300 18.17 4.14 15.25
CA VAL A 300 17.47 3.70 16.46
C VAL A 300 16.75 4.90 17.08
N ILE A 301 15.48 4.72 17.42
CA ILE A 301 14.65 5.78 18.00
C ILE A 301 13.99 5.25 19.27
N GLU A 302 14.08 6.01 20.36
CA GLU A 302 13.39 5.68 21.60
C GLU A 302 11.91 6.07 21.49
N LEU A 303 11.01 5.11 21.67
CA LEU A 303 9.56 5.34 21.52
C LEU A 303 9.01 6.33 22.55
N LYS A 304 9.67 6.48 23.70
CA LYS A 304 9.30 7.46 24.73
C LYS A 304 9.37 8.91 24.27
N THR A 305 10.10 9.19 23.18
CA THR A 305 10.15 10.53 22.58
C THR A 305 9.03 10.78 21.58
N LEU A 306 8.39 9.70 21.09
CA LEU A 306 7.35 9.75 20.05
C LEU A 306 5.94 9.50 20.60
N LEU A 307 5.83 8.68 21.64
CA LEU A 307 4.57 8.19 22.17
C LEU A 307 4.32 8.68 23.60
N PRO A 308 3.06 8.91 23.98
CA PRO A 308 2.69 9.13 25.37
C PRO A 308 3.14 7.99 26.28
N VAL A 309 3.43 8.30 27.55
CA VAL A 309 3.93 7.31 28.54
C VAL A 309 3.03 6.07 28.63
N HIS A 310 1.70 6.26 28.66
CA HIS A 310 0.75 5.16 28.74
C HIS A 310 0.79 4.24 27.49
N ALA A 311 1.12 4.79 26.33
CA ALA A 311 1.25 4.02 25.09
C ALA A 311 2.56 3.22 25.05
N VAL A 312 3.65 3.73 25.63
CA VAL A 312 4.92 2.99 25.75
C VAL A 312 4.80 1.81 26.72
N LEU A 313 4.12 2.02 27.85
CA LEU A 313 3.91 0.98 28.87
C LEU A 313 3.02 -0.18 28.40
N ALA A 314 2.22 0.05 27.35
CA ALA A 314 1.30 -0.94 26.80
C ALA A 314 1.89 -1.79 25.67
N SER A 315 3.22 -1.93 25.62
CA SER A 315 3.94 -2.77 24.66
C SER A 315 3.59 -2.48 23.19
N PRO A 316 3.97 -1.30 22.67
CA PRO A 316 3.63 -0.87 21.33
C PRO A 316 4.18 -1.84 20.27
N ARG A 317 3.43 -2.02 19.18
CA ARG A 317 3.77 -2.91 18.07
C ARG A 317 3.74 -2.16 16.75
N LEU A 318 4.71 -2.45 15.88
CA LEU A 318 4.79 -1.86 14.54
C LEU A 318 3.87 -2.63 13.59
N PHE A 319 3.05 -1.93 12.83
CA PHE A 319 2.07 -2.50 11.90
C PHE A 319 2.31 -2.14 10.43
N GLY A 320 3.00 -1.02 10.16
CA GLY A 320 3.26 -0.57 8.80
C GLY A 320 4.35 0.50 8.75
N PHE A 321 4.94 0.66 7.57
CA PHE A 321 5.97 1.65 7.27
C PHE A 321 5.79 2.09 5.81
N THR A 322 5.94 3.38 5.56
CA THR A 322 5.90 3.94 4.20
C THR A 322 7.18 4.68 3.85
N VAL A 323 7.72 4.32 2.70
CA VAL A 323 8.96 4.86 2.14
C VAL A 323 8.67 6.12 1.38
N GLY A 324 9.61 7.07 1.42
CA GLY A 324 9.47 8.38 0.78
C GLY A 324 8.74 9.38 1.67
N THR A 325 7.62 8.99 2.28
CA THR A 325 6.94 9.83 3.30
C THR A 325 7.61 9.71 4.66
N GLY A 326 8.19 8.55 5.01
CA GLY A 326 8.83 8.32 6.31
C GLY A 326 7.81 8.15 7.44
N VAL A 327 6.60 7.68 7.13
CA VAL A 327 5.52 7.50 8.10
C VAL A 327 5.44 6.07 8.59
N ILE A 328 5.28 5.89 9.90
CA ILE A 328 5.11 4.59 10.57
C ILE A 328 3.77 4.48 11.28
N PHE A 329 3.31 3.24 11.41
CA PHE A 329 2.06 2.89 12.07
C PHE A 329 2.36 2.05 13.30
N VAL A 330 2.16 2.63 14.48
CA VAL A 330 2.44 1.99 15.77
C VAL A 330 1.13 1.81 16.53
N ARG A 331 0.77 0.57 16.84
CA ARG A 331 -0.40 0.26 17.66
C ARG A 331 0.02 0.13 19.11
N SER A 332 -0.70 0.80 20.01
CA SER A 332 -0.62 0.57 21.44
C SER A 332 -2.02 0.53 22.04
N ASN A 333 -2.34 -0.52 22.79
CA ASN A 333 -3.73 -0.84 23.19
C ASN A 333 -4.69 -0.80 21.98
N ASN A 334 -5.75 0.00 22.09
CA ASN A 334 -6.78 0.23 21.08
C ASN A 334 -6.54 1.53 20.30
N VAL A 335 -5.32 2.06 20.32
CA VAL A 335 -4.97 3.29 19.60
C VAL A 335 -3.89 3.00 18.57
N LEU A 336 -4.13 3.45 17.35
CA LEU A 336 -3.14 3.47 16.29
C LEU A 336 -2.54 4.88 16.18
N PHE A 337 -1.23 4.96 16.35
CA PHE A 337 -0.44 6.16 16.16
C PHE A 337 0.18 6.14 14.76
N VAL A 338 -0.15 7.17 13.97
CA VAL A 338 0.51 7.45 12.70
C VAL A 338 1.56 8.52 12.98
N ILE A 339 2.83 8.16 12.78
CA ILE A 339 3.98 8.98 13.19
C ILE A 339 4.82 9.31 11.97
N ASP A 340 5.12 10.59 11.79
CA ASP A 340 6.07 11.06 10.78
C ASP A 340 7.49 11.09 11.38
N LEU A 341 8.41 10.30 10.82
CA LEU A 341 9.80 10.21 11.27
C LEU A 341 10.70 11.37 10.83
N LYS A 342 10.23 12.23 9.92
CA LYS A 342 10.93 13.47 9.53
C LYS A 342 10.73 14.54 10.60
N THR A 343 9.49 14.71 11.05
CA THR A 343 9.14 15.69 12.10
C THR A 343 9.18 15.12 13.51
N TYR A 344 9.28 13.79 13.67
CA TYR A 344 9.18 13.08 14.96
C TYR A 344 7.87 13.36 15.70
N LYS A 345 6.77 13.54 14.96
CA LYS A 345 5.45 13.89 15.52
C LYS A 345 4.40 12.85 15.16
N VAL A 346 3.47 12.64 16.10
CA VAL A 346 2.20 11.96 15.82
C VAL A 346 1.37 12.88 14.94
N ILE A 347 1.09 12.44 13.71
CA ILE A 347 0.28 13.20 12.74
C ILE A 347 -1.19 12.79 12.80
N LYS A 348 -1.49 11.58 13.29
CA LYS A 348 -2.86 11.10 13.48
C LYS A 348 -2.94 10.03 14.56
N GLU A 349 -3.99 10.09 15.36
CA GLU A 349 -4.39 9.04 16.30
C GLU A 349 -5.74 8.49 15.89
N VAL A 350 -5.86 7.17 15.86
CA VAL A 350 -7.10 6.49 15.51
C VAL A 350 -7.48 5.55 16.65
N SER A 351 -8.56 5.90 17.35
CA SER A 351 -9.17 5.04 18.36
C SER A 351 -9.92 3.90 17.68
N MET A 352 -9.65 2.68 18.09
CA MET A 352 -10.15 1.48 17.44
C MET A 352 -11.15 0.78 18.36
N ALA A 353 -12.37 0.55 17.84
CA ALA A 353 -13.41 -0.20 18.55
C ALA A 353 -13.21 -1.73 18.46
N SER A 354 -12.35 -2.18 17.55
CA SER A 354 -12.19 -3.57 17.14
C SER A 354 -10.73 -3.92 16.91
N GLU A 355 -10.43 -5.22 16.98
CA GLU A 355 -9.07 -5.71 16.76
C GLU A 355 -8.67 -5.60 15.28
N ILE A 356 -7.60 -4.85 14.99
CA ILE A 356 -6.93 -4.82 13.68
C ILE A 356 -5.77 -5.80 13.66
N TYR A 357 -5.71 -6.62 12.61
CA TYR A 357 -4.65 -7.59 12.39
C TYR A 357 -3.58 -7.12 11.40
N THR A 358 -3.97 -6.32 10.41
CA THR A 358 -3.08 -5.83 9.35
C THR A 358 -3.45 -4.39 9.01
N ILE A 359 -2.43 -3.57 8.78
CA ILE A 359 -2.56 -2.23 8.21
C ILE A 359 -1.67 -2.20 6.97
N ILE A 360 -2.26 -1.80 5.85
CA ILE A 360 -1.54 -1.64 4.59
C ILE A 360 -1.66 -0.19 4.18
N PRO A 361 -0.54 0.56 4.19
CA PRO A 361 -0.55 1.94 3.72
C PRO A 361 -0.93 2.02 2.25
N TYR A 362 -1.71 3.03 1.89
CA TYR A 362 -2.12 3.28 0.52
C TYR A 362 -1.52 4.58 0.03
N MET A 363 -0.55 4.44 -0.88
CA MET A 363 0.16 5.56 -1.49
C MET A 363 -0.23 5.70 -2.96
N SER A 364 -0.68 6.88 -3.34
CA SER A 364 -1.03 7.20 -4.72
C SER A 364 -1.12 8.71 -4.90
N PHE A 365 -0.88 9.21 -6.11
CA PHE A 365 -1.29 10.56 -6.45
C PHE A 365 -2.81 10.59 -6.64
N TYR A 366 -3.46 11.55 -5.99
CA TYR A 366 -4.87 11.79 -6.18
C TYR A 366 -5.05 12.91 -7.19
N THR A 367 -5.76 12.60 -8.28
CA THR A 367 -6.26 13.59 -9.22
C THR A 367 -7.72 13.29 -9.48
N PRO A 368 -8.64 14.26 -9.30
CA PRO A 368 -10.05 14.00 -9.46
C PRO A 368 -10.37 13.59 -10.92
N GLY A 369 -11.06 12.47 -11.07
CA GLY A 369 -11.57 12.00 -12.35
C GLY A 369 -12.74 12.86 -12.85
N THR A 370 -12.91 12.94 -14.16
CA THR A 370 -13.98 13.69 -14.84
C THR A 370 -15.38 13.29 -14.37
N THR A 371 -15.59 12.01 -14.05
CA THR A 371 -16.88 11.45 -13.59
C THR A 371 -17.26 11.83 -12.16
N LEU A 372 -16.28 12.18 -11.30
CA LEU A 372 -16.52 12.55 -9.90
C LEU A 372 -16.83 14.04 -9.74
N LEU A 373 -16.32 14.89 -10.64
CA LEU A 373 -16.54 16.33 -10.59
C LEU A 373 -17.85 16.79 -11.25
N SER A 374 -18.42 15.98 -12.15
CA SER A 374 -19.72 16.27 -12.76
C SER A 374 -20.84 16.41 -11.71
N PHE A 375 -20.84 15.58 -10.66
CA PHE A 375 -21.78 15.70 -9.54
C PHE A 375 -21.58 16.98 -8.70
N GLY A 376 -20.35 17.52 -8.64
CA GLY A 376 -20.06 18.78 -7.97
C GLY A 376 -20.56 19.99 -8.76
N PHE A 377 -20.41 19.98 -10.09
CA PHE A 377 -20.93 21.06 -10.94
C PHE A 377 -22.46 21.16 -10.95
N TYR A 378 -23.19 20.06 -10.75
CA TYR A 378 -24.65 20.13 -10.60
C TYR A 378 -25.09 20.75 -9.25
N LYS A 379 -24.28 20.66 -8.19
CA LYS A 379 -24.61 21.23 -6.88
C LYS A 379 -24.23 22.70 -6.71
N ILE A 380 -23.28 23.21 -7.49
CA ILE A 380 -22.83 24.62 -7.42
C ILE A 380 -23.70 25.54 -8.29
N LEU A 381 -24.57 24.99 -9.13
CA LEU A 381 -25.49 25.76 -9.99
C LEU A 381 -26.91 25.91 -9.40
N ASP A 382 -27.17 25.35 -8.22
CA ASP A 382 -28.46 25.42 -7.50
C ASP A 382 -28.41 26.33 -6.25
N GLU A 383 -27.35 27.13 -6.08
CA GLU A 383 -27.27 28.28 -5.17
C GLU A 383 -26.98 29.55 -5.98
#